data_AF-A0AA40WFW4-F1
#
_entry.id   AF-A0AA40WFW4-F1
#
_cell.length_a   1.000
_cell.length_b   1.000
_cell.length_c   1.000
_cell.angle_alpha   90.00
_cell.angle_beta   90.00
_cell.angle_gamma   90.00
#
_symmetry.space_group_name_H-M   'P 1'
#
loop_
_entity.id
_entity.type
_entity.pdbx_description
1 polymer ?
#
loop_
_entity_poly.entity_id
_entity_poly.type
_entity_poly.pdbx_seq_one_letter_code
_entity_poly.pdbx_strand_id
1 'polypeptide(L)'
;NDRIGSRLYLLKRRKLTNKTPQDAREYMQQALAWMTDDGVAARIDVTSERTGTDTLAAGVTIYQRDGVIHNITFDDIWSKLNG
;
A
#
# COMPACT_ATOMS: atom_id res chain seq x y z
N ASN A 1 -2.74 2.69 16.93
CA ASN A 1 -4.09 3.09 16.44
C ASN A 1 -3.91 3.33 14.96
N ASP A 2 -3.93 2.22 14.23
CA ASP A 2 -3.21 2.16 12.96
C ASP A 2 -4.21 2.39 11.84
N ARG A 3 -3.94 3.42 11.03
CA ARG A 3 -4.84 3.83 9.95
C ARG A 3 -4.58 2.97 8.73
N ILE A 4 -5.04 1.73 8.80
CA ILE A 4 -4.95 0.77 7.70
C ILE A 4 -5.99 1.05 6.61
N GLY A 5 -5.63 0.79 5.35
CA GLY A 5 -6.49 1.01 4.18
C GLY A 5 -6.19 2.32 3.43
N SER A 6 -5.97 2.21 2.12
CA SER A 6 -5.62 3.36 1.29
C SER A 6 -6.86 4.15 0.84
N ARG A 7 -6.71 5.47 0.74
CA ARG A 7 -7.77 6.37 0.22
C ARG A 7 -7.86 6.38 -1.31
N LEU A 8 -7.38 5.32 -1.98
CA LEU A 8 -7.39 5.20 -3.45
C LEU A 8 -8.81 5.29 -4.05
N TYR A 9 -9.83 4.92 -3.28
CA TYR A 9 -11.23 5.08 -3.70
C TYR A 9 -11.61 6.54 -4.00
N LEU A 10 -10.93 7.53 -3.41
CA LEU A 10 -11.12 8.96 -3.71
C LEU A 10 -10.67 9.31 -5.14
N LEU A 11 -9.77 8.53 -5.73
CA LEU A 11 -9.25 8.76 -7.08
C LEU A 11 -10.16 8.19 -8.16
N LYS A 12 -10.97 7.16 -7.84
CA LYS A 12 -11.86 6.48 -8.79
C LYS A 12 -12.89 7.41 -9.47
N ARG A 13 -13.27 8.51 -8.80
CA ARG A 13 -14.24 9.49 -9.32
C ARG A 13 -13.60 10.81 -9.79
N ARG A 14 -12.27 10.94 -9.70
CA ARG A 14 -11.58 12.16 -10.13
C ARG A 14 -11.21 12.07 -11.61
N LYS A 15 -11.22 13.21 -12.29
CA LYS A 15 -10.64 13.35 -13.62
C LYS A 15 -9.16 12.99 -13.55
N LEU A 16 -8.69 12.14 -14.46
CA LEU A 16 -7.28 11.75 -14.50
C LEU A 16 -6.45 12.97 -14.94
N THR A 17 -5.63 13.46 -14.02
CA THR A 17 -4.72 14.59 -14.27
C THR A 17 -3.29 14.13 -14.00
N ASN A 18 -2.30 14.94 -14.37
CA ASN A 18 -0.89 14.65 -14.04
C ASN A 18 -0.65 14.59 -12.52
N LYS A 19 -1.57 15.10 -11.69
CA LYS A 19 -1.49 15.03 -10.22
C LYS A 19 -2.00 13.71 -9.64
N THR A 20 -2.82 12.96 -10.38
CA THR A 20 -3.46 11.72 -9.89
C THR A 20 -2.45 10.64 -9.47
N PRO A 21 -1.35 10.38 -10.20
CA PRO A 21 -0.31 9.45 -9.72
C PRO A 21 0.39 9.90 -8.45
N GLN A 22 0.58 11.20 -8.26
CA GLN A 22 1.18 11.72 -7.04
C GLN A 22 0.24 11.55 -5.84
N ASP A 23 -1.04 11.90 -5.99
CA ASP A 23 -2.05 11.67 -4.95
C ASP A 23 -2.17 10.17 -4.62
N ALA A 24 -2.10 9.28 -5.62
CA ALA A 24 -2.12 7.83 -5.42
C ALA A 24 -0.91 7.34 -4.61
N ARG A 25 0.29 7.82 -4.96
CA ARG A 25 1.51 7.53 -4.22
C ARG A 25 1.41 7.96 -2.76
N GLU A 26 0.94 9.18 -2.50
CA GLU A 26 0.77 9.69 -1.12
C GLU A 26 -0.24 8.85 -0.33
N TYR A 27 -1.37 8.48 -0.93
CA TYR A 27 -2.38 7.66 -0.24
C TYR A 27 -1.86 6.26 0.10
N MET A 28 -1.07 5.66 -0.78
CA MET A 28 -0.43 4.37 -0.52
C MET A 28 0.66 4.48 0.54
N GLN A 29 1.50 5.53 0.50
CA GLN A 29 2.53 5.76 1.53
C GLN A 29 1.91 5.94 2.91
N GLN A 30 0.86 6.73 3.05
CA GLN A 30 0.16 6.93 4.33
C GLN A 30 -0.48 5.64 4.85
N ALA A 31 -1.06 4.83 3.96
CA ALA A 31 -1.71 3.58 4.34
C ALA A 31 -0.71 2.48 4.73
N LEU A 32 0.54 2.58 4.29
CA LEU A 32 1.61 1.62 4.55
C LEU A 32 2.60 2.10 5.63
N ALA A 33 2.50 3.34 6.09
CA ALA A 33 3.42 3.93 7.08
C ALA A 33 3.56 3.09 8.36
N TRP A 34 2.46 2.48 8.81
CA TRP A 34 2.45 1.63 10.00
C TRP A 34 3.47 0.48 9.90
N MET A 35 3.76 -0.04 8.70
CA MET A 35 4.69 -1.16 8.53
C MET A 35 6.12 -0.78 8.89
N THR A 36 6.53 0.48 8.66
CA THR A 36 7.84 0.96 9.12
C THR A 36 7.80 1.36 10.59
N ASP A 37 6.69 1.95 11.04
CA ASP A 37 6.52 2.40 12.42
C ASP A 37 6.54 1.22 13.41
N ASP A 38 5.90 0.10 13.05
CA ASP A 38 5.84 -1.12 13.85
C ASP A 38 7.04 -2.06 13.59
N GLY A 39 7.97 -1.67 12.73
CA GLY A 39 9.20 -2.44 12.43
C GLY A 39 9.00 -3.67 11.54
N VAL A 40 7.82 -3.84 10.93
CA VAL A 40 7.51 -4.94 9.98
C VAL A 40 8.31 -4.80 8.67
N ALA A 41 8.57 -3.58 8.24
CA ALA A 41 9.40 -3.26 7.08
C ALA A 41 10.54 -2.33 7.46
N ALA A 42 11.72 -2.54 6.89
CA ALA A 42 12.85 -1.61 6.99
C ALA A 42 12.60 -0.36 6.13
N ARG A 43 11.98 -0.55 4.96
CA ARG A 43 11.69 0.51 3.99
C ARG A 43 10.52 0.10 3.12
N ILE A 44 9.74 1.09 2.67
CA ILE A 44 8.70 0.92 1.67
C ILE A 44 8.92 1.95 0.57
N ASP A 45 9.09 1.47 -0.65
CA ASP A 45 9.08 2.29 -1.86
C ASP A 45 7.73 2.11 -2.56
N VAL A 46 7.11 3.23 -2.93
CA VAL A 46 5.84 3.26 -3.66
C VAL A 46 6.06 3.98 -4.97
N THR A 47 5.68 3.38 -6.09
CA THR A 47 5.65 4.02 -7.40
C THR A 47 4.21 4.15 -7.85
N SER A 48 3.93 5.21 -8.63
CA SER A 48 2.68 5.32 -9.34
C SER A 48 2.90 6.09 -10.62
N GLU A 49 2.33 5.57 -11.70
CA GLU A 49 2.44 6.15 -13.02
C GLU A 49 1.12 6.00 -13.77
N ARG A 50 0.91 6.89 -14.72
CA ARG A 50 -0.23 6.79 -15.63
C ARG A 50 0.12 5.82 -16.75
N THR A 51 -0.72 4.81 -16.94
CA THR A 51 -0.62 3.89 -18.06
C THR A 51 -1.80 4.15 -19.01
N GLY A 52 -1.52 4.65 -20.21
CA GLY A 52 -2.57 5.02 -21.17
C GLY A 52 -3.44 6.20 -20.74
N THR A 53 -4.65 6.27 -21.30
CA THR A 53 -5.52 7.45 -21.14
C THR A 53 -6.23 7.47 -19.80
N ASP A 54 -6.70 6.34 -19.27
CA ASP A 54 -7.56 6.30 -18.09
C ASP A 54 -7.11 5.29 -17.02
N THR A 55 -5.91 4.73 -17.16
CA THR A 55 -5.38 3.74 -16.21
C THR A 55 -4.20 4.29 -15.42
N LEU A 56 -4.12 3.85 -14.17
CA LEU A 56 -3.06 4.17 -13.25
C LEU A 56 -2.42 2.86 -12.81
N ALA A 57 -1.12 2.72 -13.04
CA ALA A 57 -0.33 1.65 -12.45
C ALA A 57 0.29 2.13 -11.14
N ALA A 58 0.42 1.20 -10.20
CA ALA A 58 1.08 1.43 -8.92
C ALA A 58 1.93 0.22 -8.57
N GLY A 59 3.12 0.46 -8.04
CA GLY A 59 4.02 -0.56 -7.54
C GLY A 59 4.36 -0.29 -6.08
N VAL A 60 4.48 -1.35 -5.28
CA VAL A 60 4.94 -1.28 -3.90
C VAL A 60 6.08 -2.26 -3.74
N THR A 61 7.23 -1.78 -3.28
CA THR A 61 8.39 -2.62 -2.95
C THR A 61 8.67 -2.48 -1.46
N ILE A 62 8.64 -3.60 -0.75
CA ILE A 62 8.84 -3.67 0.69
C ILE A 62 10.20 -4.31 0.94
N TYR A 63 11.04 -3.61 1.68
CA TYR A 63 12.35 -4.10 2.09
C TYR A 63 12.24 -4.54 3.54
N GLN A 64 12.47 -5.83 3.81
CA GLN A 64 12.55 -6.36 5.17
C GLN A 64 13.96 -6.09 5.72
N ARG A 65 14.10 -5.95 7.05
CA ARG A 65 15.43 -6.02 7.68
C ARG A 65 15.96 -7.43 7.45
N ASP A 66 17.15 -7.49 6.89
CA ASP A 66 17.96 -8.67 6.64
C ASP A 66 17.82 -9.79 7.69
N GLY A 67 17.29 -10.93 7.25
CA GLY A 67 17.51 -12.26 7.84
C GLY A 67 16.46 -12.75 8.85
N VAL A 68 15.63 -11.89 9.44
CA VAL A 68 14.56 -12.37 10.33
C VAL A 68 13.39 -12.85 9.49
N ILE A 69 13.30 -14.16 9.30
CA ILE A 69 12.12 -14.82 8.75
C ILE A 69 10.99 -14.64 9.77
N HIS A 70 10.11 -13.67 9.54
CA HIS A 70 8.81 -13.68 10.19
C HIS A 70 7.99 -14.81 9.56
N ASN A 71 8.09 -16.00 10.14
CA ASN A 71 7.19 -17.10 9.79
C ASN A 71 5.81 -16.80 10.36
N ILE A 72 5.07 -15.95 9.64
CA ILE A 72 3.68 -15.67 9.97
C ILE A 72 2.84 -16.76 9.30
N THR A 73 2.74 -17.91 9.97
CA THR A 73 1.77 -18.95 9.62
C THR A 73 0.40 -18.49 10.08
N PHE A 74 -0.45 -18.16 9.11
CA PHE A 74 -1.87 -18.00 9.33
C PHE A 74 -2.55 -19.29 8.90
N ASP A 75 -2.97 -20.11 9.86
CA ASP A 75 -3.60 -21.41 9.56
C ASP A 75 -4.92 -21.25 8.79
N ASP A 76 -5.59 -20.11 8.95
CA ASP A 76 -6.77 -19.74 8.17
C ASP A 76 -7.03 -18.23 8.25
N ILE A 77 -6.51 -17.49 7.27
CA ILE A 77 -6.69 -16.03 7.16
C ILE A 77 -8.18 -15.67 7.00
N TRP A 78 -8.97 -16.58 6.41
CA TRP A 78 -10.33 -16.28 5.98
C TRP A 78 -11.38 -16.62 7.05
N SER A 79 -11.16 -17.61 7.92
CA SER A 79 -12.09 -17.84 9.05
C SER A 79 -12.05 -16.74 10.11
N LYS A 80 -10.97 -15.96 10.19
CA LYS A 80 -10.86 -14.82 11.11
C LYS A 80 -11.66 -13.58 10.70
N LEU A 81 -12.13 -13.51 9.45
CA LEU A 81 -12.90 -12.37 8.93
C LEU A 81 -14.43 -12.60 8.90
N ASN A 82 -14.87 -13.86 9.09
CA ASN A 82 -16.29 -14.25 9.04
C ASN A 82 -16.85 -14.64 10.42
N GLY A 83 -16.38 -13.97 11.49
CA GLY A 83 -16.98 -14.07 12.83
C GLY A 83 -17.99 -12.97 13.08
#